data_AF-A0A7X0CF72-F1
#
_entry.id   AF-A0A7X0CF72-F1
#
_cell.length_a   1.000
_cell.length_b   1.000
_cell.length_c   1.000
_cell.angle_alpha   90.00
_cell.angle_beta   90.00
_cell.angle_gamma   90.00
#
_symmetry.space_group_name_H-M   'P 1'
#
loop_
_entity.id
_entity.type
_entity.pdbx_description
1 polymer ?
#
loop_
_entity_poly.entity_id
_entity_poly.type
_entity_poly.pdbx_seq_one_letter_code
_entity_poly.pdbx_strand_id
1 'polypeptide(L)'
;MTEETTPIDPASLDSLDAIADCLAEAFEDGDGALITAALQAVAQAPALGELAASVGMPRDALQAAMTAGEFDMDLTLEIMKVVDLHMSGGK
;
A
#
# COMPACT_ATOMS: atom_id res chain seq x y z
N MET A 1 -14.49 0.22 18.01
CA MET A 1 -13.64 1.16 18.74
C MET A 1 -12.71 1.72 17.68
N THR A 2 -12.93 2.97 17.27
CA THR A 2 -12.21 3.61 16.15
C THR A 2 -10.94 4.21 16.72
N GLU A 3 -9.87 3.42 16.74
CA GLU A 3 -8.52 3.96 16.94
C GLU A 3 -8.27 4.91 15.77
N GLU A 4 -8.02 6.19 16.09
CA GLU A 4 -7.60 7.21 15.12
C GLU A 4 -6.22 6.81 14.61
N THR A 5 -6.20 5.88 13.67
CA THR A 5 -5.05 5.61 12.83
C THR A 5 -4.63 6.93 12.22
N THR A 6 -3.37 7.30 12.44
CA THR A 6 -2.73 8.52 11.93
C THR A 6 -3.27 8.84 10.54
N PRO A 7 -3.69 10.10 10.27
CA PRO A 7 -4.27 10.43 8.97
C PRO A 7 -3.17 10.33 7.90
N ILE A 8 -3.05 9.16 7.30
CA ILE A 8 -2.20 8.95 6.13
C ILE A 8 -2.90 9.67 4.99
N ASP A 9 -2.26 10.74 4.53
CA ASP A 9 -2.82 11.57 3.47
C ASP A 9 -2.66 10.85 2.12
N PRO A 10 -3.76 10.42 1.49
CA PRO A 10 -3.68 9.67 0.24
C PRO A 10 -3.18 10.55 -0.92
N ALA A 11 -3.26 11.88 -0.82
CA ALA A 11 -2.73 12.77 -1.86
C ALA A 11 -1.20 12.85 -1.81
N SER A 12 -0.59 12.54 -0.66
CA SER A 12 0.87 12.37 -0.53
C SER A 12 1.40 11.09 -1.18
N LEU A 13 0.52 10.16 -1.57
CA LEU A 13 0.86 8.91 -2.24
C LEU A 13 0.79 9.07 -3.77
N ASP A 14 1.49 10.07 -4.29
CA ASP A 14 1.49 10.44 -5.70
C ASP A 14 2.43 9.64 -6.59
N SER A 15 3.26 8.77 -5.99
CA SER A 15 4.25 7.97 -6.67
C SER A 15 4.36 6.57 -6.05
N LEU A 16 4.88 5.60 -6.80
CA LEU A 16 5.17 4.25 -6.31
C LEU A 16 6.12 4.24 -5.10
N ASP A 17 7.14 5.11 -5.10
CA ASP A 17 8.05 5.28 -3.96
C ASP A 17 7.30 5.69 -2.69
N ALA A 18 6.39 6.66 -2.78
CA ALA A 18 5.62 7.14 -1.62
C ALA A 18 4.71 6.05 -1.06
N ILE A 19 4.11 5.23 -1.93
CA ILE A 19 3.33 4.06 -1.52
C ILE A 19 4.23 3.01 -0.85
N ALA A 20 5.39 2.74 -1.44
CA ALA A 20 6.36 1.79 -0.91
C ALA A 20 6.86 2.18 0.49
N ASP A 21 7.22 3.45 0.67
CA ASP A 21 7.68 4.01 1.94
C ASP A 21 6.57 3.94 3.01
N CYS A 22 5.35 4.34 2.66
CA CYS A 22 4.19 4.27 3.55
C CYS A 22 3.87 2.84 4.01
N LEU A 23 3.87 1.88 3.08
CA LEU A 23 3.62 0.48 3.42
C LEU A 23 4.76 -0.10 4.26
N ALA A 24 6.01 0.21 3.91
CA ALA A 24 7.18 -0.25 4.66
C ALA A 24 7.14 0.24 6.11
N GLU A 25 6.89 1.53 6.33
CA GLU A 25 6.76 2.11 7.68
C GLU A 25 5.66 1.41 8.49
N ALA A 26 4.49 1.17 7.87
CA ALA A 26 3.40 0.46 8.51
C ALA A 26 3.74 -1.01 8.84
N PHE A 27 4.47 -1.70 7.96
CA PHE A 27 4.92 -3.08 8.21
C PHE A 27 6.05 -3.15 9.24
N GLU A 28 6.93 -2.14 9.32
CA GLU A 28 8.01 -2.05 10.31
C GLU A 28 7.47 -1.85 11.73
N ASP A 29 6.42 -1.04 11.89
CA ASP A 29 5.75 -0.89 13.19
C ASP A 29 5.05 -2.19 13.62
N GLY A 30 4.50 -2.93 12.65
CA GLY A 30 3.86 -4.22 12.87
C GLY A 30 2.46 -4.13 13.49
N ASP A 31 1.90 -2.93 13.62
CA ASP A 31 0.55 -2.70 14.11
C ASP A 31 -0.49 -2.92 13.01
N GLY A 32 -1.43 -3.82 13.27
CA GLY A 32 -2.47 -4.18 12.30
C GLY A 32 -3.40 -3.02 11.93
N ALA A 33 -3.61 -2.06 12.82
CA ALA A 33 -4.43 -0.89 12.53
C ALA A 33 -3.68 0.09 11.61
N LEU A 34 -2.38 0.32 11.84
CA LEU A 34 -1.54 1.12 10.94
C LEU A 34 -1.43 0.50 9.55
N ILE A 35 -1.21 -0.81 9.48
CA ILE A 35 -1.18 -1.54 8.20
C ILE A 35 -2.52 -1.35 7.48
N THR A 36 -3.65 -1.54 8.15
CA THR A 36 -4.97 -1.35 7.56
C THR A 36 -5.17 0.09 7.06
N ALA A 37 -4.73 1.09 7.83
CA ALA A 37 -4.83 2.49 7.44
C ALA A 37 -3.97 2.83 6.23
N ALA A 38 -2.74 2.30 6.16
CA ALA A 38 -1.85 2.49 5.02
C ALA A 38 -2.48 1.91 3.74
N LEU A 39 -3.06 0.71 3.84
CA LEU A 39 -3.75 0.08 2.72
C LEU A 39 -4.97 0.89 2.27
N GLN A 40 -5.76 1.42 3.19
CA GLN A 40 -6.89 2.30 2.87
C GLN A 40 -6.44 3.61 2.20
N ALA A 41 -5.32 4.19 2.62
CA ALA A 41 -4.75 5.37 1.98
C ALA A 41 -4.24 5.07 0.57
N VAL A 42 -3.53 3.94 0.39
CA VAL A 42 -3.07 3.48 -0.92
C VAL A 42 -4.26 3.21 -1.86
N ALA A 43 -5.38 2.68 -1.35
CA ALA A 43 -6.61 2.48 -2.12
C ALA A 43 -7.19 3.79 -2.70
N GLN A 44 -6.93 4.92 -2.06
CA GLN A 44 -7.36 6.25 -2.52
C GLN A 44 -6.25 7.05 -3.20
N ALA A 45 -5.04 6.50 -3.26
CA ALA A 45 -3.88 7.18 -3.82
C ALA A 45 -4.01 7.40 -5.33
N PRO A 46 -3.51 8.54 -5.86
CA PRO A 46 -3.45 8.77 -7.29
C PRO A 46 -2.52 7.77 -8.00
N ALA A 47 -1.41 7.35 -7.36
CA ALA A 47 -0.46 6.37 -7.89
C ALA A 47 -0.93 4.90 -7.82
N LEU A 48 -2.15 4.62 -7.32
CA LEU A 48 -2.69 3.26 -7.28
C LEU A 48 -2.69 2.58 -8.66
N GLY A 49 -2.88 3.34 -9.73
CA GLY A 49 -2.81 2.82 -11.09
C GLY A 49 -1.42 2.29 -11.48
N GLU A 50 -0.37 2.96 -11.03
CA GLU A 50 1.03 2.56 -11.27
C GLU A 50 1.41 1.32 -10.44
N LEU A 51 0.91 1.26 -9.20
CA LEU A 51 1.03 0.05 -8.37
C LEU A 51 0.33 -1.14 -9.01
N ALA A 52 -0.91 -0.96 -9.45
CA ALA A 52 -1.67 -1.99 -10.12
C ALA A 52 -0.96 -2.51 -11.38
N ALA A 53 -0.40 -1.61 -12.19
CA ALA A 53 0.40 -1.97 -13.37
C ALA A 53 1.67 -2.76 -13.00
N SER A 54 2.34 -2.39 -11.90
CA SER A 54 3.56 -3.06 -11.44
C SER A 54 3.29 -4.46 -10.86
N VAL A 55 2.19 -4.62 -10.14
CA VAL A 55 1.72 -5.91 -9.60
C VAL A 55 1.07 -6.77 -10.69
N GLY A 56 0.75 -6.20 -11.86
CA GLY A 56 0.08 -6.91 -12.95
C GLY A 56 -1.41 -7.20 -12.69
N MET A 57 -2.05 -6.41 -11.82
CA MET A 57 -3.45 -6.52 -11.44
C MET A 57 -4.26 -5.32 -11.95
N PRO A 58 -5.55 -5.45 -12.30
CA PRO A 58 -6.38 -4.28 -12.59
C PRO A 58 -6.54 -3.38 -11.35
N ARG A 59 -6.49 -2.05 -11.58
CA ARG A 59 -6.64 -1.02 -10.54
C ARG A 59 -7.84 -1.24 -9.62
N ASP A 60 -8.99 -1.61 -10.20
CA ASP A 60 -10.23 -1.84 -9.48
C ASP A 60 -10.14 -3.03 -8.51
N ALA A 61 -9.52 -4.14 -8.96
CA ALA A 61 -9.32 -5.30 -8.10
C ALA A 61 -8.32 -5.01 -6.97
N LEU A 62 -7.24 -4.27 -7.27
CA LEU A 62 -6.28 -3.86 -6.25
C LEU A 62 -6.92 -2.90 -5.23
N GLN A 63 -7.71 -1.93 -5.70
CA GLN A 63 -8.46 -1.02 -4.85
C GLN A 63 -9.44 -1.77 -3.94
N ALA A 64 -10.16 -2.75 -4.49
CA ALA A 64 -11.11 -3.56 -3.75
C ALA A 64 -10.41 -4.39 -2.67
N ALA A 65 -9.28 -5.04 -2.99
CA ALA A 65 -8.48 -5.79 -2.03
C ALA A 65 -7.98 -4.88 -0.89
N MET A 66 -7.48 -3.69 -1.23
CA MET A 66 -7.01 -2.70 -0.26
C MET A 66 -8.11 -2.14 0.63
N THR A 67 -9.31 -1.96 0.08
CA THR A 67 -10.47 -1.48 0.85
C THR A 67 -11.06 -2.56 1.74
N ALA A 68 -11.07 -3.82 1.26
CA ALA A 68 -11.55 -4.96 2.05
C ALA A 68 -10.61 -5.26 3.22
N GLY A 69 -9.31 -4.94 3.11
CA GLY A 69 -8.32 -5.38 4.08
C GLY A 69 -8.08 -6.90 4.04
N GLU A 70 -8.63 -7.59 3.04
CA GLU A 70 -8.50 -9.03 2.84
C GLU A 70 -7.31 -9.28 1.90
N PHE A 71 -6.13 -9.39 2.51
CA PHE A 71 -4.91 -9.76 1.81
C PHE A 71 -4.64 -11.24 2.01
N ASP A 72 -4.66 -11.98 0.90
CA ASP A 72 -4.08 -13.32 0.91
C ASP A 72 -2.55 -13.21 0.97
N MET A 73 -1.90 -14.25 1.47
CA MET A 73 -0.45 -14.24 1.69
C MET A 73 0.31 -14.01 0.37
N ASP A 74 -0.21 -14.53 -0.74
CA ASP A 74 0.30 -14.26 -2.08
C ASP A 74 0.24 -12.77 -2.46
N LEU A 75 -0.86 -12.07 -2.17
CA LEU A 75 -1.02 -10.65 -2.50
C LEU A 75 -0.07 -9.78 -1.67
N THR A 76 0.07 -10.09 -0.37
CA THR A 76 1.04 -9.41 0.49
C THR A 76 2.47 -9.60 -0.04
N LEU A 77 2.85 -10.81 -0.45
CA LEU A 77 4.17 -11.08 -1.00
C LEU A 77 4.42 -10.37 -2.33
N GLU A 78 3.43 -10.29 -3.22
CA GLU A 78 3.54 -9.55 -4.48
C GLU A 78 3.75 -8.05 -4.23
N ILE A 79 3.00 -7.46 -3.30
CA ILE A 79 3.17 -6.05 -2.91
C ILE A 79 4.58 -5.84 -2.33
N MET A 80 5.01 -6.70 -1.40
CA MET A 80 6.36 -6.60 -0.81
C MET A 80 7.46 -6.72 -1.86
N LYS A 81 7.33 -7.58 -2.87
CA LYS A 81 8.30 -7.65 -3.98
C LYS A 81 8.37 -6.35 -4.77
N VAL A 82 7.23 -5.74 -5.08
CA VAL A 82 7.18 -4.46 -5.82
C VAL A 82 7.80 -3.34 -4.99
N VAL A 83 7.48 -3.30 -3.69
CA VAL A 83 8.07 -2.35 -2.73
C VAL A 83 9.59 -2.54 -2.64
N ASP A 84 10.08 -3.77 -2.48
CA ASP A 84 11.52 -4.08 -2.43
C ASP A 84 12.25 -3.71 -3.74
N LEU A 85 11.64 -4.02 -4.90
CA LEU A 85 12.16 -3.64 -6.21
C LEU A 85 12.30 -2.12 -6.36
N HIS A 86 11.33 -1.35 -5.85
CA HIS A 86 11.35 0.10 -5.93
C HIS A 86 12.36 0.71 -4.95
N MET A 87 12.42 0.20 -3.71
CA MET A 87 13.38 0.65 -2.69
C MET A 87 14.84 0.33 -3.08
N SER A 88 15.11 -0.81 -3.72
CA SER A 88 16.45 -1.14 -4.24
C SER A 88 16.89 -0.27 -5.44
N GLY A 89 15.97 0.50 -6.02
CA GLY A 89 16.22 1.47 -7.08
C GLY A 89 16.83 2.78 -6.59
N GLY A 90 16.57 3.16 -5.33
CA GLY A 90 17.04 4.41 -4.71
C GLY A 90 18.54 4.38 -4.40
N LYS A 91 19.33 5.03 -5.26
CA LYS A 91 20.75 5.32 -5.02
C LYS A 91 21.04 6.79 -5.34
#